data_AF-A0A087S8M6-F1
#
_entry.id   AF-A0A087S8M6-F1
#
_cell.length_a   1.000
_cell.length_b   1.000
_cell.length_c   1.000
_cell.angle_alpha   90.00
_cell.angle_beta   90.00
_cell.angle_gamma   90.00
#
_symmetry.space_group_name_H-M   'P 1'
#
loop_
_entity.id
_entity.type
_entity.pdbx_description
1 polymer ?
#
loop_
_entity_poly.entity_id
_entity_poly.type
_entity_poly.pdbx_seq_one_letter_code
_entity_poly.pdbx_strand_id
1 'polypeptide(L)' 'MSEICERCKKSVDQVSRYHDHGVDKLLCSDCTSEIEEYYSLTCAKCGKPAHLRGNLIEYENQKICPVCMDEIRIKEN' A
#
# COMPACT_ATOMS: atom_id res chain seq x y z
N MET A 1 1.62 22.94 15.76
CA MET A 1 0.98 21.98 16.70
C MET A 1 1.22 20.62 16.12
N SER A 2 1.72 19.66 16.89
CA SER A 2 1.86 18.30 16.38
C SER A 2 0.49 17.62 16.33
N GLU A 3 0.23 16.89 15.27
CA GLU A 3 -1.00 16.17 15.03
C GLU A 3 -0.78 14.66 15.23
N ILE A 4 -1.85 13.89 15.44
CA ILE A 4 -1.75 12.43 15.64
C ILE A 4 -2.22 11.72 14.38
N CYS A 5 -1.35 10.90 13.78
CA CYS A 5 -1.74 10.03 12.67
C CYS A 5 -2.67 8.92 13.16
N GLU A 6 -3.85 8.79 12.55
CA GLU A 6 -4.86 7.84 12.99
C GLU A 6 -4.52 6.37 12.64
N ARG A 7 -3.55 6.14 11.74
CA ARG A 7 -3.04 4.79 11.38
C ARG A 7 -1.91 4.34 12.30
N CYS A 8 -0.79 5.07 12.33
CA CYS A 8 0.39 4.67 13.11
C CYS A 8 0.41 5.18 14.55
N LYS A 9 -0.55 6.04 14.94
CA LYS A 9 -0.70 6.63 16.27
C LYS A 9 0.50 7.48 16.75
N LYS A 10 1.41 7.84 15.84
CA LYS A 10 2.55 8.72 16.13
C LYS A 10 2.13 10.19 16.08
N SER A 11 2.77 11.00 16.91
CA SER A 11 2.71 12.46 16.83
C SER A 11 3.63 12.92 15.71
N VAL A 12 3.10 13.69 14.76
CA VAL A 12 3.80 14.16 13.56
C VAL A 12 3.55 15.65 13.33
N ASP A 13 4.38 16.28 12.50
CA ASP A 13 4.26 17.72 12.24
C ASP A 13 3.02 18.08 11.41
N GLN A 14 2.56 17.15 10.57
CA GLN A 14 1.41 17.36 9.69
C GLN A 14 0.69 16.04 9.42
N VAL A 15 -0.64 16.08 9.46
CA VAL A 15 -1.49 15.05 8.86
C VAL A 15 -2.36 15.65 7.77
N SER A 16 -2.79 14.81 6.85
CA SER A 16 -3.78 15.14 5.82
C SER A 16 -4.91 14.13 5.84
N ARG A 17 -6.12 14.58 5.50
CA ARG A 17 -7.24 13.66 5.34
C ARG A 17 -7.01 12.80 4.09
N TYR A 18 -6.93 11.50 4.30
CA TYR A 18 -6.81 10.49 3.27
C TYR A 18 -8.16 9.79 3.14
N HIS A 19 -8.72 9.76 1.92
CA HIS A 19 -10.08 9.26 1.64
C HIS A 19 -10.12 8.22 0.51
N ASP A 20 -8.97 7.62 0.18
CA ASP A 20 -8.85 6.66 -0.93
C ASP A 20 -8.79 5.22 -0.42
N HIS A 21 -8.95 4.27 -1.34
CA HIS A 21 -8.78 2.84 -1.05
C HIS A 21 -9.61 2.29 0.13
N GLY A 22 -10.78 2.91 0.38
CA GLY A 22 -11.69 2.53 1.47
C GLY A 22 -11.25 3.00 2.86
N VAL A 23 -10.25 3.89 2.94
CA VAL A 23 -9.78 4.51 4.18
C VAL A 23 -10.24 5.96 4.19
N ASP A 24 -10.92 6.40 5.26
CA ASP A 24 -11.22 7.81 5.53
C ASP A 24 -10.67 8.20 6.90
N LYS A 25 -9.43 8.70 6.93
CA LYS A 25 -8.67 8.98 8.16
C LYS A 25 -7.66 10.13 7.99
N LEU A 26 -7.26 10.75 9.09
CA LEU A 26 -6.13 11.70 9.14
C LEU A 26 -4.80 10.93 9.23
N LEU A 27 -4.01 10.97 8.16
CA LEU A 27 -2.78 10.19 8.03
C LEU A 27 -1.55 11.10 7.85
N CYS A 28 -0.41 10.63 8.33
CA CYS A 28 0.89 11.22 7.98
C CYS A 28 1.33 10.79 6.58
N SER A 29 2.26 11.54 5.97
CA SER A 29 2.81 11.27 4.65
C SER A 29 3.29 9.83 4.49
N ASP A 30 4.03 9.29 5.47
CA ASP A 30 4.59 7.94 5.40
C ASP A 30 3.49 6.87 5.32
N CYS A 31 2.42 7.05 6.12
CA CYS A 31 1.28 6.16 6.10
C CYS A 31 0.52 6.23 4.78
N THR A 32 0.39 7.41 4.18
CA THR A 32 -0.22 7.56 2.86
C THR A 32 0.64 6.90 1.78
N SER A 33 1.94 7.15 1.76
CA SER A 33 2.89 6.56 0.79
C SER A 33 2.88 5.04 0.82
N GLU A 34 2.87 4.40 2.00
CA GLU A 34 2.78 2.95 2.10
C GLU A 34 1.48 2.37 1.53
N ILE A 35 0.35 3.07 1.72
CA ILE A 35 -0.95 2.62 1.19
C ILE A 35 -0.92 2.74 -0.33
N GLU A 36 -0.52 3.90 -0.86
CA GLU A 36 -0.42 4.12 -2.30
C GLU A 36 0.52 3.11 -2.96
N GLU A 37 1.68 2.85 -2.34
CA GLU A 37 2.61 1.83 -2.83
C GLU A 37 1.93 0.47 -2.88
N TYR A 38 1.28 0.03 -1.80
CA TYR A 38 0.58 -1.24 -1.74
C TYR A 38 -0.50 -1.38 -2.84
N TYR A 39 -1.27 -0.32 -3.10
CA TYR A 39 -2.32 -0.34 -4.11
C TYR A 39 -1.79 -0.21 -5.55
N SER A 40 -0.59 0.35 -5.74
CA SER A 40 0.10 0.42 -7.04
C SER A 40 0.70 -0.93 -7.50
N LEU A 41 0.82 -1.90 -6.61
CA LEU A 41 1.43 -3.19 -6.92
C LEU A 41 0.55 -4.01 -7.88
N THR A 42 1.16 -4.51 -8.97
CA THR A 42 0.50 -5.35 -9.98
C THR A 42 1.34 -6.56 -10.31
N CYS A 43 0.70 -7.70 -10.58
CA CYS A 43 1.41 -8.89 -11.03
C CYS A 43 1.90 -8.71 -12.47
N ALA A 44 3.19 -8.96 -12.72
CA ALA A 44 3.80 -8.81 -14.04
C ALA A 44 3.13 -9.68 -15.12
N LYS A 45 2.63 -10.87 -14.75
CA LYS A 45 2.05 -11.83 -15.69
C LYS A 45 0.57 -11.63 -15.98
N CYS A 46 -0.24 -11.34 -14.96
CA CYS A 46 -1.69 -11.20 -15.14
C CYS A 46 -2.19 -9.75 -15.15
N GLY A 47 -1.32 -8.78 -14.87
CA GLY A 47 -1.64 -7.35 -14.81
C GLY A 47 -2.64 -6.99 -13.72
N LYS A 48 -3.04 -7.93 -12.85
CA LYS A 48 -4.03 -7.67 -11.82
C LYS A 48 -3.37 -7.03 -10.60
N PRO A 49 -4.07 -6.07 -9.96
CA PRO A 49 -3.61 -5.48 -8.70
C PRO A 49 -3.44 -6.53 -7.59
N ALA A 50 -2.36 -6.38 -6.82
CA ALA A 50 -1.99 -7.22 -5.70
C ALA A 50 -3.11 -7.33 -4.65
N HIS A 51 -3.68 -6.19 -4.27
CA HIS A 51 -4.73 -6.09 -3.25
C HIS A 51 -6.01 -6.87 -3.58
N LEU A 52 -6.28 -7.20 -4.85
CA LEU A 52 -7.45 -7.99 -5.28
C LEU A 52 -7.23 -9.50 -5.20
N ARG A 53 -6.01 -9.97 -4.90
CA ARG A 53 -5.62 -11.39 -4.98
C ARG A 53 -5.39 -12.04 -3.61
N GLY A 54 -5.70 -11.35 -2.50
CA GLY A 54 -5.51 -11.83 -1.13
C GLY A 54 -4.14 -11.42 -0.55
N ASN A 55 -3.76 -12.00 0.60
CA ASN A 55 -2.48 -11.73 1.24
C ASN A 55 -1.33 -12.06 0.28
N LEU A 56 -0.45 -11.09 0.04
CA LEU A 56 0.74 -11.26 -0.80
C LEU A 56 1.65 -12.32 -0.18
N ILE A 57 2.24 -13.17 -1.03
CA ILE A 57 3.28 -14.10 -0.58
C ILE A 57 4.60 -13.35 -0.69
N GLU A 58 5.32 -13.25 0.41
CA GLU A 58 6.69 -12.74 0.44
C GLU A 58 7.67 -13.92 0.48
N TYR A 59 8.58 -13.99 -0.49
CA TYR A 59 9.62 -15.00 -0.56
C TYR A 59 10.93 -14.35 -1.02
N GLU A 60 12.01 -14.52 -0.26
CA GLU A 60 13.34 -13.96 -0.58
C GLU A 60 13.32 -12.45 -0.94
N ASN A 61 12.55 -11.66 -0.20
CA ASN A 61 12.32 -10.22 -0.44
C ASN A 61 11.57 -9.89 -1.75
N GLN A 62 10.95 -10.87 -2.40
CA GLN A 62 10.10 -10.69 -3.56
C GLN A 62 8.63 -10.90 -3.19
N LYS A 63 7.76 -10.06 -3.76
CA LYS A 63 6.30 -10.19 -3.65
C LYS A 63 5.82 -11.07 -4.80
N ILE A 64 5.19 -12.20 -4.48
CA ILE A 64 4.74 -13.20 -5.46
C ILE A 64 3.22 -13.22 -5.55
N CYS A 65 2.70 -13.27 -6.78
CA CYS A 65 1.29 -13.42 -7.05
C CYS A 65 0.83 -14.84 -6.73
N PRO A 66 -0.12 -15.05 -5.80
CA PRO A 66 -0.54 -16.39 -5.37
C PRO A 66 -1.28 -17.19 -6.45
N VAL A 67 -1.72 -16.52 -7.53
CA VAL A 67 -2.44 -17.18 -8.63
C VAL A 67 -1.52 -17.53 -9.79
N CYS A 68 -0.56 -16.67 -10.10
CA CYS A 68 0.32 -16.85 -11.25
C CYS A 68 1.69 -17.41 -10.86
N MET A 69 2.00 -17.43 -9.56
CA MET A 69 3.32 -17.76 -9.00
C MET A 69 4.45 -16.94 -9.64
N ASP A 70 4.14 -15.70 -10.01
CA ASP A 70 5.02 -14.77 -10.71
C ASP A 70 5.15 -13.47 -9.91
N GLU A 71 6.17 -12.68 -10.20
CA GLU A 71 6.52 -11.49 -9.42
C GLU A 71 5.50 -10.36 -9.53
N ILE A 72 5.44 -9.57 -8.47
CA ILE A 72 4.61 -8.38 -8.35
C ILE A 72 5.54 -7.16 -8.40
N ARG A 73 5.25 -6.25 -9.31
CA ARG A 73 6.00 -5.02 -9.54
C ARG A 73 5.15 -3.80 -9.20
N ILE A 74 5.79 -2.68 -8.92
CA ILE A 74 5.13 -1.37 -8.86
C ILE A 74 4.64 -1.05 -10.27
N LYS A 75 3.41 -0.57 -10.40
CA LYS A 75 2.89 -0.09 -11.67
C LYS A 75 3.75 1.09 -12.14
N GLU A 76 4.52 0.88 -13.20
CA GLU A 76 5.16 1.98 -13.93
C GLU A 76 4.03 2.75 -14.63
N ASN A 77 3.86 4.03 -14.26
CA ASN A 77 2.92 4.94 -14.92
C ASN A 77 3.53 5.53 -16.19
#